data_AF-A0A3A8PP77-F1
#
_entry.id   AF-A0A3A8PP77-F1
#
_cell.length_a   1.000
_cell.length_b   1.000
_cell.length_c   1.000
_cell.angle_alpha   90.00
_cell.angle_beta   90.00
_cell.angle_gamma   90.00
#
_symmetry.space_group_name_H-M   'P 1'
#
loop_
_entity.id
_entity.type
_entity.pdbx_description
1 polymer ?
#
loop_
_entity_poly.entity_id
_entity_poly.type
_entity_poly.pdbx_seq_one_letter_code
_entity_poly.pdbx_strand_id
1 'polypeptide(L)'
;LGALRLRVVAADEAELKGPVKYDVKKAFGAIARISLAPKDALTPRQQTFLEDFTRRYNAKTQGSKRSAQENRSQLSDPRVVTGFRPLLKELIYPLVVNRSKGSQLWDVDGNQYLDALNGFGSVMFGHAPDFITQAVHRQVDDGYELGPMHPLAGEVAKLVCEFTGADRAALCNTGSEAVMGALRIARTVTGRSTVAIFAGSYHGIFDEVLVRGTKSLRTVPAAPGIMAGAVQDVLVLDYGTPETLEILRSRADSLAAIMVEPVQSRRPDFQPREFLHQLRDLTQKSGSVYIFDEVITGFRMHPGGAQAVFGVQADVATYGKVVGGGMPIGVIAGKRPFMDALDGGHWQFGDDSVPTVGVTYFAGTFVRHPLALAAAKAALEHMKAAGPELQRSVSAKADKLASTLNAFFDEVGAPLRIKHFGSLWKTFVTADISHGDLLFCLLRDKGIHIWDGFPCFFTTAHSEADLQRLITAFQDSVTELQDAGFLPGTARQTQAPAPVAFDSNQPPVPGARLGRDPQGNPAWFVPHPTVPGKFVKLSETR
;
A
#
# COMPACT_ATOMS: atom_id res chain seq x y z
N LEU A 1 2.80 14.37 66.69
CA LEU A 1 1.79 13.29 66.52
C LEU A 1 1.10 13.51 65.18
N GLY A 2 1.19 12.54 64.25
CA GLY A 2 0.39 12.52 63.02
C GLY A 2 1.16 12.80 61.73
N ALA A 3 1.92 11.82 61.25
CA ALA A 3 2.42 11.78 59.88
C ALA A 3 1.31 11.32 58.93
N LEU A 4 0.99 12.09 57.89
CA LEU A 4 0.32 11.59 56.70
C LEU A 4 1.31 11.64 55.53
N ARG A 5 1.85 10.47 55.19
CA ARG A 5 2.62 10.23 53.98
C ARG A 5 1.69 10.32 52.78
N LEU A 6 1.82 11.37 51.97
CA LEU A 6 1.37 11.37 50.59
C LEU A 6 2.29 10.42 49.81
N ARG A 7 1.74 9.26 49.43
CA ARG A 7 2.31 8.39 48.40
C ARG A 7 2.29 9.16 47.09
N VAL A 8 3.40 9.81 46.76
CA VAL A 8 3.76 10.07 45.37
C VAL A 8 3.94 8.69 44.75
N VAL A 9 3.00 8.30 43.89
CA VAL A 9 3.19 7.13 43.02
C VAL A 9 4.36 7.50 42.13
N ALA A 10 5.52 6.90 42.41
CA ALA A 10 6.69 6.99 41.57
C ALA A 10 6.26 6.63 40.16
N ALA A 11 6.35 7.62 39.26
CA ALA A 11 6.26 7.36 37.84
C ALA A 11 7.35 6.34 37.47
N ASP A 12 7.01 5.38 36.62
CA ASP A 12 7.95 4.51 35.92
C ASP A 12 8.90 5.35 35.05
N GLU A 13 9.86 6.05 35.67
CA GLU A 13 10.97 6.75 35.02
C GLU A 13 12.07 5.79 34.55
N ALA A 14 11.79 4.48 34.50
CA ALA A 14 12.80 3.44 34.24
C ALA A 14 12.98 3.07 32.75
N GLU A 15 12.27 3.67 31.78
CA GLU A 15 12.36 3.26 30.37
C GLU A 15 13.05 4.25 29.40
N LEU A 16 13.74 5.29 29.89
CA LEU A 16 14.42 6.27 29.01
C LEU A 16 15.93 6.41 29.27
N LYS A 17 16.65 5.29 29.39
CA LYS A 17 18.13 5.31 29.34
C LYS A 17 18.69 4.22 28.41
N GLY A 18 18.86 4.60 27.15
CA GLY A 18 19.58 3.84 26.13
C GLY A 18 19.27 4.34 24.71
N PRO A 19 20.15 4.12 23.71
CA PRO A 19 19.81 4.39 22.32
C PRO A 19 18.56 3.60 21.95
N VAL A 20 17.61 4.25 21.28
CA VAL A 20 16.31 3.65 20.94
C VAL A 20 16.55 2.43 20.06
N LYS A 21 16.24 1.24 20.58
CA LYS A 21 16.29 -0.01 19.81
C LYS A 21 15.06 -0.10 18.91
N TYR A 22 15.28 -0.32 17.62
CA TYR A 22 14.20 -0.53 16.65
C TYR A 22 13.50 -1.89 16.90
N ASP A 23 12.18 -1.89 17.03
CA ASP A 23 11.36 -3.10 17.19
C ASP A 23 10.40 -3.25 16.00
N VAL A 24 10.65 -4.24 15.15
CA VAL A 24 9.86 -4.56 13.94
C VAL A 24 8.39 -4.79 14.27
N LYS A 25 8.08 -5.39 15.42
CA LYS A 25 6.69 -5.70 15.82
C LYS A 25 5.88 -4.45 16.15
N LYS A 26 6.58 -3.33 16.36
CA LYS A 26 6.01 -2.03 16.72
C LYS A 26 6.04 -1.03 15.56
N ALA A 27 6.39 -1.47 14.35
CA ALA A 27 6.46 -0.64 13.15
C ALA A 27 5.09 -0.03 12.78
N PHE A 28 5.02 1.30 12.68
CA PHE A 28 3.83 2.05 12.30
C PHE A 28 3.81 2.41 10.80
N GLY A 29 2.66 2.20 10.14
CA GLY A 29 2.43 2.66 8.76
C GLY A 29 3.46 2.16 7.74
N ALA A 30 4.08 3.11 7.02
CA ALA A 30 5.08 2.87 5.98
C ALA A 30 6.54 2.85 6.50
N ILE A 31 6.76 2.79 7.81
CA ILE A 31 8.11 2.75 8.37
C ILE A 31 8.85 1.49 7.91
N ALA A 32 10.15 1.64 7.62
CA ALA A 32 10.98 0.53 7.18
C ALA A 32 11.09 -0.54 8.27
N ARG A 33 11.05 -1.82 7.88
CA ARG A 33 11.18 -2.99 8.76
C ARG A 33 12.60 -3.55 8.65
N ILE A 34 13.36 -3.50 9.76
CA ILE A 34 14.77 -3.90 9.83
C ILE A 34 14.92 -5.06 10.83
N SER A 35 15.48 -6.18 10.38
CA SER A 35 15.85 -7.29 11.28
C SER A 35 17.37 -7.47 11.33
N LEU A 36 17.93 -7.45 12.55
CA LEU A 36 19.33 -7.73 12.84
C LEU A 36 19.51 -9.13 13.45
N ALA A 37 18.45 -9.96 13.48
CA ALA A 37 18.49 -11.29 14.07
C ALA A 37 19.50 -12.22 13.33
N PRO A 38 20.02 -13.27 14.00
CA PRO A 38 20.96 -14.23 13.41
C PRO A 38 20.39 -14.91 12.16
N LYS A 39 21.27 -15.51 11.35
CA LYS A 39 20.89 -16.31 10.18
C LYS A 39 19.99 -17.47 10.64
N ASP A 40 18.74 -17.50 10.20
CA ASP A 40 18.02 -18.77 10.14
C ASP A 40 18.85 -19.70 9.25
N ALA A 41 19.13 -20.92 9.73
CA ALA A 41 19.92 -21.87 8.96
C ALA A 41 19.10 -22.31 7.75
N LEU A 42 19.47 -21.85 6.56
CA LEU A 42 18.86 -22.30 5.31
C LEU A 42 19.23 -23.77 5.06
N THR A 43 18.28 -24.54 4.55
CA THR A 43 18.57 -25.86 3.98
C THR A 43 19.47 -25.72 2.75
N PRO A 44 20.24 -26.77 2.35
CA PRO A 44 21.06 -26.71 1.14
C PRO A 44 20.28 -26.33 -0.12
N ARG A 45 19.01 -26.76 -0.22
CA ARG A 45 18.08 -26.42 -1.31
C ARG A 45 17.75 -24.92 -1.33
N GLN A 46 17.36 -24.38 -0.18
CA GLN A 46 17.06 -22.95 -0.01
C GLN A 46 18.30 -22.08 -0.26
N GLN A 47 19.48 -22.51 0.20
CA GLN A 47 20.73 -21.81 0.00
C GLN A 47 21.08 -21.72 -1.49
N THR A 48 21.04 -22.85 -2.21
CA THR A 48 21.31 -22.91 -3.65
C THR A 48 20.36 -22.00 -4.42
N PHE A 49 19.06 -22.09 -4.11
CA PHE A 49 18.04 -21.23 -4.71
C PHE A 49 18.35 -19.74 -4.50
N LEU A 50 18.62 -19.33 -3.26
CA LEU A 50 18.85 -17.92 -2.92
C LEU A 50 20.10 -17.39 -3.62
N GLU A 51 21.18 -18.17 -3.72
CA GLU A 51 22.40 -17.79 -4.41
C GLU A 51 22.18 -17.57 -5.91
N ASP A 52 21.52 -18.51 -6.57
CA ASP A 52 21.21 -18.41 -8.01
C ASP A 52 20.21 -17.30 -8.29
N PHE A 53 19.18 -17.16 -7.45
CA PHE A 53 18.24 -16.05 -7.53
C PHE A 53 18.94 -14.71 -7.37
N THR A 54 19.80 -14.56 -6.36
CA THR A 54 20.54 -13.32 -6.11
C THR A 54 21.45 -12.96 -7.29
N ARG A 55 22.10 -13.94 -7.91
CA ARG A 55 22.93 -13.72 -9.11
C ARG A 55 22.09 -13.24 -10.29
N ARG A 56 21.00 -13.94 -10.60
CA ARG A 56 20.03 -13.56 -11.65
C ARG A 56 19.49 -12.15 -11.46
N TYR A 57 18.99 -11.86 -10.26
CA TYR A 57 18.33 -10.59 -9.94
C TYR A 57 19.30 -9.42 -10.06
N ASN A 58 20.52 -9.57 -9.52
CA ASN A 58 21.56 -8.56 -9.60
C ASN A 58 22.08 -8.36 -11.02
N ALA A 59 22.15 -9.41 -11.84
CA ALA A 59 22.52 -9.27 -13.25
C ALA A 59 21.46 -8.47 -14.03
N LYS A 60 20.17 -8.74 -13.75
CA LYS A 60 19.05 -8.01 -14.36
C LYS A 60 19.04 -6.54 -13.97
N THR A 61 19.28 -6.22 -12.69
CA THR A 61 19.04 -4.88 -12.10
C THR A 61 20.33 -4.19 -11.63
N GLN A 62 21.44 -4.47 -12.32
CA GLN A 62 22.78 -4.03 -11.93
C GLN A 62 22.93 -2.50 -11.79
N GLY A 63 22.28 -1.72 -12.67
CA GLY A 63 22.30 -0.26 -12.66
C GLY A 63 21.53 0.29 -11.46
N SER A 64 20.40 -0.31 -11.12
CA SER A 64 19.66 0.03 -9.90
C SER A 64 20.49 -0.21 -8.63
N LYS A 65 21.15 -1.36 -8.54
CA LYS A 65 22.04 -1.68 -7.41
C LYS A 65 23.24 -0.74 -7.31
N ARG A 66 23.89 -0.45 -8.44
CA ARG A 66 25.03 0.46 -8.53
C ARG A 66 24.63 1.87 -8.07
N SER A 67 23.52 2.40 -8.61
CA SER A 67 22.98 3.71 -8.22
C SER A 67 22.67 3.76 -6.72
N ALA A 68 22.08 2.70 -6.16
CA ALA A 68 21.80 2.61 -4.73
C ALA A 68 23.06 2.53 -3.85
N GLN A 69 24.22 2.14 -4.40
CA GLN A 69 25.50 2.13 -3.69
C GLN A 69 26.24 3.47 -3.81
N GLU A 70 26.25 4.04 -5.01
CA GLU A 70 26.93 5.30 -5.32
C GLU A 70 26.31 6.50 -4.60
N ASN A 71 24.98 6.51 -4.48
CA ASN A 71 24.24 7.64 -3.92
C ASN A 71 23.94 7.51 -2.41
N ARG A 72 24.21 6.35 -1.79
CA ARG A 72 23.76 6.07 -0.40
C ARG A 72 24.36 7.00 0.64
N SER A 73 25.57 7.49 0.40
CA SER A 73 26.25 8.41 1.33
C SER A 73 25.74 9.84 1.23
N GLN A 74 25.07 10.22 0.13
CA GLN A 74 24.56 11.57 -0.09
C GLN A 74 23.02 11.66 -0.02
N LEU A 75 22.30 10.61 -0.44
CA LEU A 75 20.84 10.57 -0.48
C LEU A 75 20.27 9.76 0.70
N SER A 76 19.81 10.47 1.73
CA SER A 76 19.08 9.88 2.86
C SER A 76 17.62 9.64 2.49
N ASP A 77 17.26 8.38 2.19
CA ASP A 77 15.89 7.98 1.88
C ASP A 77 15.43 6.87 2.87
N PRO A 78 14.35 7.08 3.65
CA PRO A 78 13.87 6.08 4.61
C PRO A 78 13.39 4.78 3.94
N ARG A 79 13.14 4.76 2.63
CA ARG A 79 12.62 3.58 1.94
C ARG A 79 13.69 2.54 1.62
N VAL A 80 14.96 2.94 1.47
CA VAL A 80 16.05 2.05 1.00
C VAL A 80 16.43 0.96 1.99
N VAL A 81 15.96 1.05 3.24
CA VAL A 81 16.21 0.05 4.29
C VAL A 81 15.02 -0.89 4.51
N THR A 82 13.92 -0.70 3.77
CA THR A 82 12.71 -1.54 3.89
C THR A 82 13.02 -2.98 3.48
N GLY A 83 12.76 -3.93 4.40
CA GLY A 83 13.04 -5.35 4.15
C GLY A 83 14.50 -5.74 4.39
N PHE A 84 15.34 -4.85 4.95
CA PHE A 84 16.73 -5.16 5.23
C PHE A 84 16.88 -6.30 6.23
N ARG A 85 17.60 -7.33 5.80
CA ARG A 85 18.13 -8.43 6.62
C ARG A 85 19.53 -8.75 6.13
N PRO A 86 20.49 -9.11 7.01
CA PRO A 86 21.84 -9.48 6.57
C PRO A 86 21.87 -10.55 5.48
N LEU A 87 20.97 -11.54 5.55
CA LEU A 87 20.84 -12.61 4.55
C LEU A 87 20.36 -12.11 3.18
N LEU A 88 19.42 -11.16 3.16
CA LEU A 88 18.80 -10.67 1.93
C LEU A 88 19.43 -9.39 1.40
N LYS A 89 20.45 -8.84 2.07
CA LYS A 89 20.99 -7.50 1.78
C LYS A 89 21.32 -7.26 0.29
N GLU A 90 21.76 -8.30 -0.41
CA GLU A 90 22.14 -8.27 -1.83
C GLU A 90 20.94 -8.21 -2.79
N LEU A 91 19.71 -8.23 -2.26
CA LEU A 91 18.43 -8.08 -2.97
C LEU A 91 17.66 -6.81 -2.54
N ILE A 92 18.15 -6.10 -1.51
CA ILE A 92 17.45 -4.97 -0.90
C ILE A 92 18.03 -3.65 -1.43
N TYR A 93 17.43 -3.20 -2.53
CA TYR A 93 17.61 -1.85 -3.08
C TYR A 93 16.36 -1.49 -3.92
N PRO A 94 16.05 -0.19 -4.07
CA PRO A 94 14.98 0.25 -4.96
C PRO A 94 15.38 0.04 -6.43
N LEU A 95 14.39 -0.24 -7.28
CA LEU A 95 14.57 -0.13 -8.73
C LEU A 95 14.62 1.35 -9.10
N VAL A 96 15.58 1.74 -9.93
CA VAL A 96 15.72 3.11 -10.41
C VAL A 96 15.03 3.21 -11.77
N VAL A 97 13.91 3.93 -11.81
CA VAL A 97 13.04 4.07 -12.98
C VAL A 97 13.30 5.41 -13.65
N ASN A 98 13.43 5.42 -14.97
CA ASN A 98 13.65 6.64 -15.77
C ASN A 98 12.55 6.91 -16.81
N ARG A 99 11.62 5.97 -17.02
CA ARG A 99 10.51 6.12 -17.96
C ARG A 99 9.29 5.34 -17.49
N SER A 100 8.11 5.87 -17.78
CA SER A 100 6.83 5.20 -17.57
C SER A 100 5.79 5.62 -18.62
N LYS A 101 4.84 4.72 -18.92
CA LYS A 101 3.71 4.96 -19.83
C LYS A 101 2.65 3.88 -19.62
N GLY A 102 1.38 4.27 -19.50
CA GLY A 102 0.29 3.32 -19.30
C GLY A 102 0.47 2.50 -18.02
N SER A 103 0.44 1.18 -18.10
CA SER A 103 0.68 0.27 -16.97
C SER A 103 2.16 -0.05 -16.72
N GLN A 104 3.09 0.55 -17.47
CA GLN A 104 4.47 0.08 -17.56
C GLN A 104 5.50 1.08 -17.01
N LEU A 105 6.57 0.54 -16.43
CA LEU A 105 7.79 1.23 -16.03
C LEU A 105 9.00 0.64 -16.79
N TRP A 106 10.01 1.47 -17.03
CA TRP A 106 11.33 1.03 -17.49
C TRP A 106 12.39 1.52 -16.52
N ASP A 107 13.24 0.60 -16.07
CA ASP A 107 14.38 0.94 -15.23
C ASP A 107 15.58 1.44 -16.05
N VAL A 108 16.61 1.90 -15.35
CA VAL A 108 17.87 2.39 -15.94
C VAL A 108 18.67 1.30 -16.67
N ASP A 109 18.34 0.02 -16.45
CA ASP A 109 18.94 -1.13 -17.13
C ASP A 109 18.13 -1.53 -18.40
N GLY A 110 17.01 -0.86 -18.67
CA GLY A 110 16.13 -1.12 -19.81
C GLY A 110 15.09 -2.21 -19.57
N ASN A 111 14.98 -2.75 -18.35
CA ASN A 111 13.99 -3.75 -18.01
C ASN A 111 12.60 -3.14 -17.94
N GLN A 112 11.61 -3.84 -18.50
CA GLN A 112 10.22 -3.43 -18.45
C GLN A 112 9.48 -4.11 -17.29
N TYR A 113 8.69 -3.33 -16.56
CA TYR A 113 7.87 -3.80 -15.44
C TYR A 113 6.41 -3.41 -15.63
N LEU A 114 5.50 -4.36 -15.38
CA LEU A 114 4.10 -4.06 -15.10
C LEU A 114 4.02 -3.47 -13.68
N ASP A 115 3.49 -2.26 -13.54
CA ASP A 115 3.39 -1.59 -12.25
C ASP A 115 2.14 -2.03 -11.50
N ALA A 116 2.31 -2.74 -10.38
CA ALA A 116 1.22 -3.08 -9.46
C ALA A 116 1.10 -2.06 -8.32
N LEU A 117 2.16 -1.31 -8.01
CA LEU A 117 2.21 -0.36 -6.91
C LEU A 117 1.53 0.98 -7.28
N ASN A 118 1.63 1.38 -8.55
CA ASN A 118 0.91 2.49 -9.17
C ASN A 118 0.95 3.79 -8.34
N GLY A 119 2.17 4.20 -7.97
CA GLY A 119 2.40 5.41 -7.18
C GLY A 119 1.74 5.38 -5.80
N PHE A 120 1.65 4.20 -5.17
CA PHE A 120 0.95 4.01 -3.88
C PHE A 120 -0.54 4.40 -3.97
N GLY A 121 -1.14 4.25 -5.15
CA GLY A 121 -2.53 4.55 -5.44
C GLY A 121 -2.80 5.95 -6.01
N SER A 122 -1.77 6.78 -6.23
CA SER A 122 -1.94 8.07 -6.93
C SER A 122 -2.26 7.91 -8.41
N VAL A 123 -1.72 6.86 -9.04
CA VAL A 123 -1.92 6.61 -10.46
C VAL A 123 -3.25 5.88 -10.66
N MET A 124 -4.27 6.59 -11.11
CA MET A 124 -5.58 6.01 -11.47
C MET A 124 -5.69 5.73 -12.98
N PHE A 125 -5.08 6.57 -13.79
CA PHE A 125 -5.25 6.57 -15.25
C PHE A 125 -4.08 5.92 -16.02
N GLY A 126 -3.17 5.27 -15.30
CA GLY A 126 -1.86 4.88 -15.81
C GLY A 126 -0.87 6.05 -15.84
N HIS A 127 0.37 5.75 -16.19
CA HIS A 127 1.47 6.70 -16.26
C HIS A 127 1.41 7.54 -17.53
N ALA A 128 1.62 8.85 -17.39
CA ALA A 128 1.63 9.84 -18.47
C ALA A 128 0.45 9.68 -19.46
N PRO A 129 -0.81 9.69 -18.99
CA PRO A 129 -1.96 9.63 -19.90
C PRO A 129 -2.02 10.92 -20.72
N ASP A 130 -2.43 10.81 -21.99
CA ASP A 130 -2.28 11.90 -22.95
C ASP A 130 -3.06 13.15 -22.54
N PHE A 131 -4.28 12.98 -22.01
CA PHE A 131 -5.14 14.11 -21.60
C PHE A 131 -4.54 14.92 -20.43
N ILE A 132 -3.78 14.29 -19.54
CA ILE A 132 -3.07 14.99 -18.44
C ILE A 132 -1.79 15.62 -18.97
N THR A 133 -1.01 14.85 -19.73
CA THR A 133 0.25 15.31 -20.33
C THR A 133 0.01 16.58 -21.17
N GLN A 134 -1.02 16.58 -22.01
CA GLN A 134 -1.41 17.74 -22.81
C GLN A 134 -1.85 18.93 -21.96
N ALA A 135 -2.62 18.71 -20.89
CA ALA A 135 -3.05 19.79 -20.00
C ALA A 135 -1.86 20.44 -19.28
N VAL A 136 -0.90 19.63 -18.82
CA VAL A 136 0.33 20.12 -18.19
C VAL A 136 1.19 20.88 -19.20
N HIS A 137 1.37 20.37 -20.42
CA HIS A 137 2.13 21.07 -21.46
C HIS A 137 1.54 22.44 -21.80
N ARG A 138 0.22 22.52 -22.01
CA ARG A 138 -0.45 23.81 -22.26
C ARG A 138 -0.22 24.79 -21.11
N GLN A 139 -0.32 24.32 -19.87
CA GLN A 139 -0.06 25.18 -18.72
C GLN A 139 1.41 25.64 -18.67
N VAL A 140 2.37 24.79 -19.05
CA VAL A 140 3.77 25.23 -19.16
C VAL A 140 3.93 26.35 -20.19
N ASP A 141 3.25 26.25 -21.34
CA ASP A 141 3.30 27.27 -22.39
C ASP A 141 2.65 28.59 -21.93
N ASP A 142 1.63 28.53 -21.08
CA ASP A 142 0.92 29.70 -20.53
C ASP A 142 1.65 30.36 -19.33
N GLY A 143 2.47 29.60 -18.58
CA GLY A 143 3.15 30.05 -17.37
C GLY A 143 2.76 29.26 -16.10
N TYR A 144 3.52 29.41 -15.02
CA TYR A 144 3.30 28.65 -13.78
C TYR A 144 3.71 29.43 -12.52
N GLU A 145 3.26 30.68 -12.45
CA GLU A 145 3.65 31.65 -11.43
C GLU A 145 3.20 31.24 -10.03
N LEU A 146 4.01 31.60 -9.04
CA LEU A 146 3.69 31.48 -7.62
C LEU A 146 3.45 32.87 -7.03
N GLY A 147 2.51 32.98 -6.10
CA GLY A 147 2.15 34.23 -5.42
C GLY A 147 0.72 34.67 -5.75
N PRO A 148 0.41 35.04 -7.01
CA PRO A 148 -0.95 35.37 -7.43
C PRO A 148 -1.92 34.18 -7.34
N MET A 149 -3.22 34.46 -7.33
CA MET A 149 -4.25 33.42 -7.41
C MET A 149 -4.42 32.96 -8.87
N HIS A 150 -4.32 31.64 -9.10
CA HIS A 150 -4.51 31.05 -10.42
C HIS A 150 -6.00 30.75 -10.69
N PRO A 151 -6.54 31.03 -11.89
CA PRO A 151 -7.97 30.86 -12.21
C PRO A 151 -8.47 29.42 -12.05
N LEU A 152 -7.63 28.43 -12.36
CA LEU A 152 -8.00 27.01 -12.24
C LEU A 152 -8.31 26.56 -10.80
N ALA A 153 -7.92 27.32 -9.78
CA ALA A 153 -8.17 26.94 -8.39
C ALA A 153 -9.68 26.86 -8.09
N GLY A 154 -10.46 27.85 -8.59
CA GLY A 154 -11.91 27.85 -8.43
C GLY A 154 -12.59 26.74 -9.22
N GLU A 155 -12.10 26.45 -10.42
CA GLU A 155 -12.64 25.39 -11.27
C GLU A 155 -12.42 23.99 -10.67
N VAL A 156 -11.22 23.71 -10.16
CA VAL A 156 -10.91 22.45 -9.48
C VAL A 156 -11.75 22.31 -8.21
N ALA A 157 -11.86 23.37 -7.41
CA ALA A 157 -12.70 23.35 -6.21
C ALA A 157 -14.16 23.03 -6.53
N LYS A 158 -14.71 23.65 -7.59
CA LYS A 158 -16.08 23.38 -8.06
C LYS A 158 -16.26 21.92 -8.48
N LEU A 159 -15.34 21.36 -9.27
CA LEU A 159 -15.41 19.97 -9.69
C LEU A 159 -15.34 19.00 -8.50
N VAL A 160 -14.48 19.25 -7.52
CA VAL A 160 -14.42 18.46 -6.29
C VAL A 160 -15.76 18.49 -5.54
N CYS A 161 -16.34 19.68 -5.36
CA CYS A 161 -17.65 19.84 -4.72
C CYS A 161 -18.75 19.07 -5.47
N GLU A 162 -18.77 19.13 -6.81
CA GLU A 162 -19.74 18.40 -7.63
C GLU A 162 -19.67 16.88 -7.45
N PHE A 163 -18.46 16.30 -7.33
CA PHE A 163 -18.31 14.86 -7.10
C PHE A 163 -18.67 14.42 -5.68
N THR A 164 -18.32 15.25 -4.70
CA THR A 164 -18.33 14.86 -3.29
C THR A 164 -19.63 15.25 -2.58
N GLY A 165 -20.35 16.24 -3.12
CA GLY A 165 -21.48 16.89 -2.46
C GLY A 165 -21.05 17.87 -1.36
N ALA A 166 -19.76 18.19 -1.25
CA ALA A 166 -19.27 19.20 -0.33
C ALA A 166 -19.68 20.61 -0.76
N ASP A 167 -19.91 21.50 0.20
CA ASP A 167 -20.28 22.90 -0.08
C ASP A 167 -19.08 23.74 -0.55
N ARG A 168 -17.90 23.44 0.00
CA ARG A 168 -16.67 24.19 -0.22
C ARG A 168 -15.46 23.25 -0.23
N ALA A 169 -14.42 23.63 -0.98
CA ALA A 169 -13.14 22.93 -1.02
C ALA A 169 -11.96 23.91 -0.88
N ALA A 170 -10.91 23.46 -0.20
CA ALA A 170 -9.62 24.13 -0.08
C ALA A 170 -8.52 23.20 -0.59
N LEU A 171 -7.48 23.78 -1.19
CA LEU A 171 -6.38 23.06 -1.83
C LEU A 171 -5.12 23.18 -0.98
N CYS A 172 -4.28 22.15 -1.00
CA CYS A 172 -2.96 22.08 -0.35
C CYS A 172 -2.00 21.20 -1.16
N ASN A 173 -0.77 20.96 -0.68
CA ASN A 173 0.25 20.25 -1.46
C ASN A 173 0.18 18.73 -1.31
N THR A 174 -0.27 18.22 -0.16
CA THR A 174 -0.24 16.79 0.15
C THR A 174 -1.44 16.34 0.96
N GLY A 175 -1.75 15.04 0.94
CA GLY A 175 -2.75 14.45 1.83
C GLY A 175 -2.46 14.68 3.32
N SER A 176 -1.18 14.69 3.72
CA SER A 176 -0.78 14.99 5.11
C SER A 176 -1.18 16.42 5.51
N GLU A 177 -0.98 17.40 4.62
CA GLU A 177 -1.42 18.77 4.86
C GLU A 177 -2.95 18.88 4.92
N ALA A 178 -3.66 18.12 4.08
CA ALA A 178 -5.12 18.08 4.10
C ALA A 178 -5.65 17.56 5.44
N VAL A 179 -5.08 16.47 5.96
CA VAL A 179 -5.42 15.95 7.30
C VAL A 179 -5.10 16.95 8.39
N MET A 180 -3.90 17.55 8.37
CA MET A 180 -3.52 18.57 9.34
C MET A 180 -4.50 19.74 9.34
N GLY A 181 -4.91 20.22 8.17
CA GLY A 181 -5.90 21.28 8.02
C GLY A 181 -7.28 20.87 8.53
N ALA A 182 -7.73 19.64 8.25
CA ALA A 182 -9.01 19.13 8.74
C ALA A 182 -9.08 19.03 10.27
N LEU A 183 -8.01 18.57 10.94
CA LEU A 183 -7.94 18.56 12.40
C LEU A 183 -7.96 19.97 12.98
N ARG A 184 -7.28 20.92 12.33
CA ARG A 184 -7.25 22.31 12.74
C ARG A 184 -8.60 23.00 12.57
N ILE A 185 -9.31 22.73 11.48
CA ILE A 185 -10.71 23.16 11.28
C ILE A 185 -11.57 22.63 12.43
N ALA A 186 -11.50 21.33 12.73
CA ALA A 186 -12.36 20.73 13.75
C ALA A 186 -12.14 21.36 15.14
N ARG A 187 -10.90 21.59 15.54
CA ARG A 187 -10.57 22.25 16.82
C ARG A 187 -11.00 23.72 16.84
N THR A 188 -10.87 24.41 15.72
CA THR A 188 -11.27 25.83 15.60
C THR A 188 -12.79 25.97 15.74
N VAL A 189 -13.55 25.09 15.09
CA VAL A 189 -15.02 25.14 15.09
C VAL A 189 -15.60 24.68 16.43
N THR A 190 -15.03 23.65 17.04
CA THR A 190 -15.59 23.05 18.27
C THR A 190 -15.05 23.69 19.55
N GLY A 191 -13.88 24.35 19.52
CA GLY A 191 -13.17 24.79 20.71
C GLY A 191 -12.63 23.65 21.59
N ARG A 192 -12.68 22.40 21.11
CA ARG A 192 -12.24 21.19 21.82
C ARG A 192 -10.85 20.76 21.33
N SER A 193 -10.12 20.00 22.13
CA SER A 193 -8.76 19.56 21.77
C SER A 193 -8.70 18.13 21.21
N THR A 194 -9.48 17.20 21.78
CA THR A 194 -9.25 15.76 21.59
C THR A 194 -9.75 15.29 20.23
N VAL A 195 -8.92 14.55 19.50
CA VAL A 195 -9.28 13.89 18.24
C VAL A 195 -9.22 12.38 18.43
N ALA A 196 -10.31 11.68 18.10
CA ALA A 196 -10.31 10.22 18.06
C ALA A 196 -9.90 9.71 16.67
N ILE A 197 -8.97 8.76 16.64
CA ILE A 197 -8.54 8.02 15.44
C ILE A 197 -8.50 6.52 15.74
N PHE A 198 -8.32 5.70 14.71
CA PHE A 198 -8.40 4.24 14.85
C PHE A 198 -7.08 3.54 14.55
N ALA A 199 -6.73 2.57 15.39
CA ALA A 199 -5.54 1.75 15.23
C ALA A 199 -5.51 1.07 13.86
N GLY A 200 -4.34 1.08 13.23
CA GLY A 200 -4.12 0.54 11.88
C GLY A 200 -4.41 1.52 10.73
N SER A 201 -4.99 2.70 11.02
CA SER A 201 -5.21 3.74 10.01
C SER A 201 -3.92 4.52 9.72
N TYR A 202 -3.83 5.09 8.52
CA TYR A 202 -2.72 5.98 8.15
C TYR A 202 -3.23 7.32 7.65
N HIS A 203 -2.82 8.40 8.33
CA HIS A 203 -3.34 9.76 8.11
C HIS A 203 -2.26 10.79 7.76
N GLY A 204 -1.12 10.33 7.23
CA GLY A 204 0.01 11.18 6.87
C GLY A 204 1.20 11.06 7.83
N ILE A 205 1.99 12.14 7.93
CA ILE A 205 3.33 12.09 8.56
C ILE A 205 3.60 13.21 9.58
N PHE A 206 2.58 13.93 10.04
CA PHE A 206 2.75 14.90 11.12
C PHE A 206 2.51 14.23 12.48
N ASP A 207 3.08 14.81 13.53
CA ASP A 207 3.25 14.17 14.84
C ASP A 207 1.96 13.57 15.42
N GLU A 208 0.85 14.31 15.35
CA GLU A 208 -0.42 13.91 15.99
C GLU A 208 -1.04 12.64 15.39
N VAL A 209 -0.68 12.27 14.16
CA VAL A 209 -1.19 11.06 13.51
C VAL A 209 -0.18 9.90 13.50
N LEU A 210 1.03 10.13 14.02
CA LEU A 210 2.08 9.13 14.16
C LEU A 210 2.11 8.57 15.59
N VAL A 211 1.03 7.89 15.95
CA VAL A 211 0.71 7.54 17.35
C VAL A 211 0.35 6.07 17.54
N ARG A 212 0.43 5.60 18.79
CA ARG A 212 -0.07 4.29 19.23
C ARG A 212 -0.92 4.43 20.48
N GLY A 213 -2.02 3.70 20.53
CA GLY A 213 -2.83 3.55 21.75
C GLY A 213 -2.26 2.49 22.68
N THR A 214 -2.49 2.66 23.99
CA THR A 214 -2.28 1.63 25.01
C THR A 214 -3.61 1.06 25.48
N LYS A 215 -3.57 -0.09 26.17
CA LYS A 215 -4.77 -0.68 26.82
C LYS A 215 -5.41 0.25 27.85
N SER A 216 -4.67 1.23 28.38
CA SER A 216 -5.17 2.23 29.33
C SER A 216 -5.70 3.49 28.65
N LEU A 217 -5.96 3.46 27.34
CA LEU A 217 -6.43 4.58 26.53
C LEU A 217 -5.51 5.81 26.59
N ARG A 218 -4.21 5.58 26.84
CA ARG A 218 -3.18 6.60 26.68
C ARG A 218 -2.61 6.51 25.27
N THR A 219 -2.27 7.66 24.72
CA THR A 219 -1.59 7.74 23.44
C THR A 219 -0.11 7.99 23.66
N VAL A 220 0.73 7.27 22.93
CA VAL A 220 2.17 7.40 22.96
C VAL A 220 2.72 7.59 21.56
N PRO A 221 3.87 8.27 21.41
CA PRO A 221 4.57 8.37 20.12
C PRO A 221 4.78 7.00 19.45
N ALA A 222 4.53 6.93 18.13
CA ALA A 222 4.77 5.71 17.34
C ALA A 222 6.23 5.57 16.91
N ALA A 223 6.98 6.68 16.85
CA ALA A 223 8.35 6.70 16.35
C ALA A 223 9.23 7.67 17.17
N PRO A 224 10.56 7.45 17.19
CA PRO A 224 11.52 8.39 17.78
C PRO A 224 11.42 9.78 17.14
N GLY A 225 11.68 10.82 17.93
CA GLY A 225 11.64 12.22 17.47
C GLY A 225 10.29 12.91 17.71
N ILE A 226 9.22 12.15 17.94
CA ILE A 226 7.89 12.71 18.27
C ILE A 226 7.78 12.87 19.80
N MET A 227 7.44 14.08 20.25
CA MET A 227 7.33 14.40 21.67
C MET A 227 5.99 13.95 22.24
N ALA A 228 5.96 13.53 23.51
CA ALA A 228 4.72 13.08 24.17
C ALA A 228 3.63 14.16 24.18
N GLY A 229 4.01 15.43 24.37
CA GLY A 229 3.08 16.56 24.34
C GLY A 229 2.45 16.81 22.97
N ALA A 230 3.07 16.37 21.88
CA ALA A 230 2.53 16.51 20.53
C ALA A 230 1.39 15.51 20.23
N VAL A 231 1.19 14.50 21.09
CA VAL A 231 0.23 13.40 20.84
C VAL A 231 -0.82 13.25 21.93
N GLN A 232 -0.79 14.12 22.95
CA GLN A 232 -1.62 14.01 24.15
C GLN A 232 -3.12 14.21 23.88
N ASP A 233 -3.45 15.01 22.86
CA ASP A 233 -4.83 15.32 22.47
C ASP A 233 -5.36 14.36 21.40
N VAL A 234 -4.77 13.17 21.28
CA VAL A 234 -5.19 12.14 20.35
C VAL A 234 -5.62 10.90 21.11
N LEU A 235 -6.78 10.36 20.77
CA LEU A 235 -7.31 9.13 21.33
C LEU A 235 -7.29 8.05 20.25
N VAL A 236 -6.47 7.01 20.45
CA VAL A 236 -6.38 5.87 19.51
C VAL A 236 -7.25 4.71 20.00
N LEU A 237 -8.20 4.28 19.19
CA LEU A 237 -9.16 3.22 19.51
C LEU A 237 -9.13 2.07 18.50
N ASP A 238 -9.65 0.90 18.88
CA ASP A 238 -9.78 -0.22 17.95
C ASP A 238 -10.88 0.07 16.91
N TYR A 239 -10.61 -0.25 15.65
CA TYR A 239 -11.54 0.08 14.57
C TYR A 239 -12.70 -0.91 14.49
N GLY A 240 -13.94 -0.39 14.55
CA GLY A 240 -15.13 -1.17 14.27
C GLY A 240 -15.66 -2.04 15.43
N THR A 241 -15.33 -1.72 16.68
CA THR A 241 -15.78 -2.49 17.86
C THR A 241 -16.86 -1.76 18.67
N PRO A 242 -17.77 -2.49 19.35
CA PRO A 242 -18.76 -1.90 20.26
C PRO A 242 -18.13 -1.12 21.42
N GLU A 243 -17.02 -1.61 21.98
CA GLU A 243 -16.30 -0.98 23.09
C GLU A 243 -15.81 0.42 22.71
N THR A 244 -15.32 0.55 21.47
CA THR A 244 -14.90 1.83 20.91
C THR A 244 -16.05 2.84 20.86
N LEU A 245 -17.25 2.42 20.44
CA LEU A 245 -18.42 3.30 20.42
C LEU A 245 -18.79 3.77 21.83
N GLU A 246 -18.68 2.90 22.83
CA GLU A 246 -18.97 3.26 24.21
C GLU A 246 -17.96 4.27 24.77
N ILE A 247 -16.67 4.07 24.50
CA ILE A 247 -15.63 5.03 24.87
C ILE A 247 -15.89 6.38 24.21
N LEU A 248 -16.23 6.41 22.92
CA LEU A 248 -16.55 7.64 22.20
C LEU A 248 -17.77 8.36 22.78
N ARG A 249 -18.83 7.63 23.13
CA ARG A 249 -20.02 8.21 23.79
C ARG A 249 -19.67 8.82 25.14
N SER A 250 -18.92 8.10 25.98
CA SER A 250 -18.51 8.59 27.31
C SER A 250 -17.60 9.82 27.28
N ARG A 251 -16.96 10.11 26.14
CA ARG A 251 -16.04 11.24 25.95
C ARG A 251 -16.56 12.30 24.98
N ALA A 252 -17.80 12.17 24.52
CA ALA A 252 -18.38 12.95 23.42
C ALA A 252 -18.15 14.47 23.54
N ASP A 253 -18.29 15.03 24.74
CA ASP A 253 -18.18 16.47 24.98
C ASP A 253 -16.76 17.03 24.82
N SER A 254 -15.74 16.16 24.91
CA SER A 254 -14.33 16.54 24.77
C SER A 254 -13.78 16.39 23.35
N LEU A 255 -14.52 15.70 22.47
CA LEU A 255 -14.06 15.36 21.13
C LEU A 255 -14.27 16.54 20.18
N ALA A 256 -13.17 17.07 19.64
CA ALA A 256 -13.18 17.97 18.51
C ALA A 256 -13.56 17.24 17.22
N ALA A 257 -13.02 16.03 17.04
CA ALA A 257 -13.29 15.22 15.87
C ALA A 257 -13.22 13.72 16.14
N ILE A 258 -13.91 12.99 15.27
CA ILE A 258 -13.67 11.57 15.04
C ILE A 258 -13.22 11.44 13.59
N MET A 259 -11.99 11.00 13.37
CA MET A 259 -11.40 10.84 12.05
C MET A 259 -11.21 9.36 11.71
N VAL A 260 -11.69 8.96 10.53
CA VAL A 260 -11.64 7.58 10.03
C VAL A 260 -10.92 7.51 8.69
N GLU A 261 -10.14 6.46 8.48
CA GLU A 261 -9.84 5.94 7.14
C GLU A 261 -10.98 4.95 6.81
N PRO A 262 -11.97 5.29 5.96
CA PRO A 262 -13.25 4.55 5.91
C PRO A 262 -13.05 3.05 5.65
N VAL A 263 -12.14 2.73 4.72
CA VAL A 263 -11.56 1.41 4.57
C VAL A 263 -10.06 1.53 4.69
N GLN A 264 -9.51 0.95 5.75
CA GLN A 264 -8.08 0.96 5.99
C GLN A 264 -7.34 0.27 4.84
N SER A 265 -6.43 0.98 4.17
CA SER A 265 -5.59 0.47 3.09
C SER A 265 -4.79 -0.79 3.46
N ARG A 266 -4.61 -1.04 4.76
CA ARG A 266 -3.96 -2.24 5.30
C ARG A 266 -4.89 -3.41 5.58
N ARG A 267 -6.21 -3.18 5.60
CA ARG A 267 -7.28 -4.16 5.86
C ARG A 267 -8.47 -3.94 4.90
N PRO A 268 -8.27 -4.09 3.57
CA PRO A 268 -9.32 -3.79 2.60
C PRO A 268 -10.54 -4.73 2.66
N ASP A 269 -10.40 -5.88 3.30
CA ASP A 269 -11.50 -6.79 3.62
C ASP A 269 -12.44 -6.26 4.71
N PHE A 270 -11.97 -5.33 5.54
CA PHE A 270 -12.78 -4.78 6.63
C PHE A 270 -13.49 -3.50 6.17
N GLN A 271 -14.78 -3.63 5.87
CA GLN A 271 -15.63 -2.58 5.31
C GLN A 271 -16.82 -2.29 6.25
N PRO A 272 -16.60 -1.63 7.40
CA PRO A 272 -17.52 -1.64 8.53
C PRO A 272 -18.65 -0.61 8.35
N ARG A 273 -19.56 -0.85 7.41
CA ARG A 273 -20.65 0.08 7.05
C ARG A 273 -21.47 0.53 8.25
N GLU A 274 -21.96 -0.40 9.06
CA GLU A 274 -22.80 -0.08 10.23
C GLU A 274 -22.06 0.81 11.24
N PHE A 275 -20.79 0.50 11.50
CA PHE A 275 -19.95 1.31 12.39
C PHE A 275 -19.77 2.74 11.87
N LEU A 276 -19.55 2.92 10.56
CA LEU A 276 -19.43 4.25 9.95
C LEU A 276 -20.72 5.08 10.10
N HIS A 277 -21.89 4.45 10.02
CA HIS A 277 -23.19 5.08 10.28
C HIS A 277 -23.35 5.41 11.78
N GLN A 278 -22.98 4.49 12.68
CA GLN A 278 -23.03 4.74 14.13
C GLN A 278 -22.12 5.90 14.56
N LEU A 279 -20.94 6.04 13.95
CA LEU A 279 -20.06 7.19 14.16
C LEU A 279 -20.68 8.50 13.63
N ARG A 280 -21.36 8.47 12.48
CA ARG A 280 -22.09 9.63 11.95
C ARG A 280 -23.18 10.09 12.93
N ASP A 281 -23.97 9.16 13.46
CA ASP A 281 -25.01 9.49 14.44
C ASP A 281 -24.42 10.09 15.73
N LEU A 282 -23.32 9.52 16.22
CA LEU A 282 -22.63 9.98 17.42
C LEU A 282 -22.05 11.38 17.24
N THR A 283 -21.32 11.62 16.14
CA THR A 283 -20.74 12.93 15.82
C THR A 283 -21.82 14.00 15.66
N GLN A 284 -22.93 13.67 14.98
CA GLN A 284 -24.06 14.58 14.83
C GLN A 284 -24.70 14.95 16.17
N LYS A 285 -24.88 13.99 17.09
CA LYS A 285 -25.46 14.25 18.42
C LYS A 285 -24.53 15.03 19.34
N SER A 286 -23.22 14.79 19.26
CA SER A 286 -22.21 15.38 20.15
C SER A 286 -21.64 16.72 19.67
N GLY A 287 -21.90 17.09 18.42
CA GLY A 287 -21.28 18.25 17.76
C GLY A 287 -19.79 18.07 17.45
N SER A 288 -19.26 16.85 17.58
CA SER A 288 -17.89 16.53 17.16
C SER A 288 -17.83 16.49 15.63
N VAL A 289 -16.75 16.96 15.02
CA VAL A 289 -16.60 16.94 13.55
C VAL A 289 -16.33 15.51 13.08
N TYR A 290 -17.12 15.02 12.13
CA TYR A 290 -16.84 13.75 11.48
C TYR A 290 -15.90 13.93 10.29
N ILE A 291 -14.71 13.34 10.35
CA ILE A 291 -13.69 13.49 9.31
C ILE A 291 -13.46 12.17 8.58
N PHE A 292 -13.60 12.19 7.25
CA PHE A 292 -13.18 11.08 6.39
C PHE A 292 -11.81 11.36 5.78
N ASP A 293 -10.84 10.49 6.04
CA ASP A 293 -9.61 10.45 5.26
C ASP A 293 -9.83 9.61 4.00
N GLU A 294 -10.14 10.30 2.90
CA GLU A 294 -10.41 9.73 1.58
C GLU A 294 -9.18 9.88 0.66
N VAL A 295 -7.97 10.07 1.19
CA VAL A 295 -6.76 10.24 0.38
C VAL A 295 -6.49 8.99 -0.49
N ILE A 296 -6.88 7.78 -0.07
CA ILE A 296 -6.81 6.55 -0.88
C ILE A 296 -8.14 6.26 -1.59
N THR A 297 -9.25 6.34 -0.86
CA THR A 297 -10.56 5.83 -1.32
C THR A 297 -11.29 6.82 -2.24
N GLY A 298 -11.05 8.11 -2.08
CA GLY A 298 -11.65 9.18 -2.84
C GLY A 298 -11.30 9.08 -4.33
N PHE A 299 -12.30 9.27 -5.19
CA PHE A 299 -12.21 9.16 -6.65
C PHE A 299 -11.79 7.78 -7.20
N ARG A 300 -11.30 6.86 -6.36
CA ARG A 300 -10.78 5.54 -6.73
C ARG A 300 -11.85 4.46 -6.69
N MET A 301 -12.62 4.39 -5.62
CA MET A 301 -13.62 3.33 -5.41
C MET A 301 -14.94 3.66 -6.10
N HIS A 302 -15.26 4.95 -6.11
CA HIS A 302 -16.42 5.55 -6.75
C HIS A 302 -16.06 7.03 -7.03
N PRO A 303 -16.67 7.71 -8.02
CA PRO A 303 -16.43 9.14 -8.23
C PRO A 303 -16.64 9.99 -6.97
N GLY A 304 -17.68 9.67 -6.19
CA GLY A 304 -17.96 10.28 -4.88
C GLY A 304 -17.26 9.62 -3.67
N GLY A 305 -16.23 8.80 -3.89
CA GLY A 305 -15.43 8.18 -2.81
C GLY A 305 -16.18 7.12 -1.99
N ALA A 306 -15.58 6.76 -0.85
CA ALA A 306 -16.17 5.85 0.13
C ALA A 306 -17.47 6.39 0.73
N GLN A 307 -17.62 7.71 0.84
CA GLN A 307 -18.89 8.33 1.26
C GLN A 307 -20.07 7.87 0.41
N ALA A 308 -19.91 7.86 -0.92
CA ALA A 308 -20.92 7.37 -1.84
C ALA A 308 -21.12 5.84 -1.75
N VAL A 309 -20.03 5.07 -1.58
CA VAL A 309 -20.11 3.61 -1.45
C VAL A 309 -20.89 3.18 -0.20
N PHE A 310 -20.66 3.84 0.94
CA PHE A 310 -21.31 3.48 2.21
C PHE A 310 -22.63 4.22 2.46
N GLY A 311 -22.90 5.27 1.69
CA GLY A 311 -24.06 6.16 1.89
C GLY A 311 -23.95 6.96 3.18
N VAL A 312 -22.76 7.46 3.51
CA VAL A 312 -22.47 8.26 4.72
C VAL A 312 -21.73 9.52 4.31
N GLN A 313 -22.21 10.68 4.77
CA GLN A 313 -21.56 11.97 4.53
C GLN A 313 -20.84 12.45 5.81
N ALA A 314 -19.54 12.69 5.68
CA ALA A 314 -18.71 13.34 6.66
C ALA A 314 -19.02 14.84 6.75
N ASP A 315 -18.51 15.50 7.78
CA ASP A 315 -18.56 16.95 7.89
C ASP A 315 -17.42 17.60 7.09
N VAL A 316 -16.25 16.96 7.14
CA VAL A 316 -15.05 17.31 6.38
C VAL A 316 -14.44 16.01 5.84
N ALA A 317 -13.91 16.05 4.63
CA ALA A 317 -13.16 14.95 4.03
C ALA A 317 -11.85 15.46 3.44
N THR A 318 -10.82 14.62 3.49
CA THR A 318 -9.51 14.91 2.92
C THR A 318 -9.25 14.03 1.71
N TYR A 319 -8.67 14.62 0.66
CA TYR A 319 -8.35 13.94 -0.58
C TYR A 319 -6.92 14.24 -0.99
N GLY A 320 -6.39 13.39 -1.85
CA GLY A 320 -5.08 13.53 -2.47
C GLY A 320 -4.95 12.48 -3.57
N LYS A 321 -3.72 12.06 -3.89
CA LYS A 321 -3.46 10.94 -4.80
C LYS A 321 -4.20 11.12 -6.15
N VAL A 322 -5.29 10.39 -6.36
CA VAL A 322 -6.05 10.36 -7.63
C VAL A 322 -6.46 11.75 -8.10
N VAL A 323 -6.90 12.62 -7.19
CA VAL A 323 -7.36 13.98 -7.52
C VAL A 323 -6.26 14.84 -8.16
N GLY A 324 -4.98 14.52 -7.92
CA GLY A 324 -3.85 15.27 -8.46
C GLY A 324 -3.46 14.92 -9.89
N GLY A 325 -4.06 13.87 -10.48
CA GLY A 325 -3.69 13.46 -11.84
C GLY A 325 -2.20 13.13 -11.99
N GLY A 326 -1.53 12.69 -10.91
CA GLY A 326 -0.08 12.44 -10.88
C GLY A 326 0.78 13.60 -10.36
N MET A 327 0.21 14.78 -10.13
CA MET A 327 0.90 15.91 -9.50
C MET A 327 0.66 15.97 -7.98
N PRO A 328 1.58 16.60 -7.19
CA PRO A 328 1.35 16.82 -5.77
C PRO A 328 0.16 17.75 -5.53
N ILE A 329 -0.86 17.23 -4.85
CA ILE A 329 -1.98 18.01 -4.35
C ILE A 329 -2.62 17.29 -3.16
N GLY A 330 -3.21 18.07 -2.25
CA GLY A 330 -4.18 17.62 -1.27
C GLY A 330 -5.41 18.53 -1.32
N VAL A 331 -6.55 18.03 -0.87
CA VAL A 331 -7.80 18.77 -0.85
C VAL A 331 -8.50 18.53 0.47
N ILE A 332 -9.06 19.59 1.04
CA ILE A 332 -10.00 19.53 2.17
C ILE A 332 -11.34 19.97 1.60
N ALA A 333 -12.37 19.13 1.66
CA ALA A 333 -13.70 19.52 1.23
C ALA A 333 -14.72 19.13 2.29
N GLY A 334 -15.72 19.97 2.50
CA GLY A 334 -16.68 19.74 3.56
C GLY A 334 -17.86 20.69 3.52
N LYS A 335 -18.69 20.59 4.55
CA LYS A 335 -19.83 21.48 4.73
C LYS A 335 -19.36 22.88 5.08
N ARG A 336 -20.11 23.88 4.64
CA ARG A 336 -19.80 25.31 4.79
C ARG A 336 -19.44 25.72 6.22
N PRO A 337 -20.21 25.33 7.27
CA PRO A 337 -19.90 25.77 8.64
C PRO A 337 -18.52 25.37 9.14
N PHE A 338 -17.93 24.29 8.60
CA PHE A 338 -16.57 23.87 8.96
C PHE A 338 -15.52 24.54 8.07
N MET A 339 -15.78 24.60 6.77
CA MET A 339 -14.83 25.18 5.80
C MET A 339 -14.64 26.68 5.98
N ASP A 340 -15.65 27.38 6.52
CA ASP A 340 -15.58 28.80 6.88
C ASP A 340 -14.49 29.10 7.92
N ALA A 341 -14.00 28.11 8.68
CA ALA A 341 -12.87 28.27 9.59
C ALA A 341 -11.53 28.58 8.88
N LEU A 342 -11.47 28.45 7.55
CA LEU A 342 -10.26 28.78 6.77
C LEU A 342 -10.20 30.23 6.30
N ASP A 343 -11.34 30.92 6.16
CA ASP A 343 -11.39 32.27 5.58
C ASP A 343 -12.43 33.21 6.20
N GLY A 344 -13.17 32.75 7.19
CA GLY A 344 -14.12 33.54 7.97
C GLY A 344 -15.54 33.54 7.41
N GLY A 345 -15.79 32.74 6.37
CA GLY A 345 -17.10 32.59 5.75
C GLY A 345 -17.30 33.51 4.54
N HIS A 346 -18.48 33.45 3.94
CA HIS A 346 -18.78 34.17 2.71
C HIS A 346 -19.20 35.62 2.98
N TRP A 347 -18.70 36.55 2.17
CA TRP A 347 -19.16 37.94 2.04
C TRP A 347 -19.23 38.32 0.56
N GLN A 348 -19.88 39.44 0.25
CA GLN A 348 -20.09 39.96 -1.10
C GLN A 348 -19.56 41.39 -1.22
N PHE A 349 -19.34 41.83 -2.47
CA PHE A 349 -18.97 43.21 -2.76
C PHE A 349 -20.22 44.05 -2.99
N GLY A 350 -20.19 45.31 -2.57
CA GLY A 350 -21.30 46.25 -2.75
C GLY A 350 -22.38 46.18 -1.67
N ASP A 351 -22.14 45.44 -0.57
CA ASP A 351 -22.97 45.42 0.63
C ASP A 351 -22.11 45.53 1.91
N ASP A 352 -22.78 45.45 3.08
CA ASP A 352 -22.13 45.54 4.41
C ASP A 352 -21.77 44.15 5.00
N SER A 353 -21.74 43.09 4.17
CA SER A 353 -21.42 41.74 4.66
C SER A 353 -19.93 41.61 5.01
N VAL A 354 -19.63 40.86 6.07
CA VAL A 354 -18.26 40.66 6.60
C VAL A 354 -18.04 39.19 6.97
N PRO A 355 -16.77 38.72 7.04
CA PRO A 355 -16.46 37.43 7.65
C PRO A 355 -16.95 37.38 9.10
N THR A 356 -17.64 36.30 9.49
CA THR A 356 -18.26 36.15 10.82
C THR A 356 -17.74 34.96 11.62
N VAL A 357 -16.89 34.13 11.03
CA VAL A 357 -16.34 32.90 11.64
C VAL A 357 -14.88 33.12 12.06
N GLY A 358 -14.48 32.54 13.19
CA GLY A 358 -13.09 32.54 13.64
C GLY A 358 -12.18 31.79 12.66
N VAL A 359 -11.09 32.42 12.23
CA VAL A 359 -10.18 31.89 11.21
C VAL A 359 -8.98 31.20 11.84
N THR A 360 -8.67 30.02 11.34
CA THR A 360 -7.47 29.28 11.70
C THR A 360 -6.30 29.56 10.75
N TYR A 361 -5.10 29.14 11.12
CA TYR A 361 -3.93 29.33 10.26
C TYR A 361 -3.71 28.16 9.30
N PHE A 362 -3.70 28.44 8.00
CA PHE A 362 -3.37 27.48 6.95
C PHE A 362 -2.74 28.19 5.74
N ALA A 363 -1.52 27.81 5.38
CA ALA A 363 -0.75 28.45 4.30
C ALA A 363 0.24 27.46 3.67
N GLY A 364 0.77 27.81 2.49
CA GLY A 364 1.88 27.10 1.86
C GLY A 364 2.23 27.69 0.50
N THR A 365 3.52 27.77 0.18
CA THR A 365 4.03 28.47 -1.02
C THR A 365 3.54 27.85 -2.33
N PHE A 366 3.51 26.53 -2.41
CA PHE A 366 3.14 25.79 -3.62
C PHE A 366 1.65 25.42 -3.67
N VAL A 367 0.88 25.85 -2.68
CA VAL A 367 -0.56 25.60 -2.64
C VAL A 367 -1.20 26.25 -3.86
N ARG A 368 -1.95 25.45 -4.63
CA ARG A 368 -2.55 25.85 -5.93
C ARG A 368 -1.53 26.09 -7.05
N HIS A 369 -0.41 25.36 -7.06
CA HIS A 369 0.54 25.41 -8.18
C HIS A 369 -0.17 25.17 -9.53
N PRO A 370 0.02 26.03 -10.55
CA PRO A 370 -0.71 25.96 -11.82
C PRO A 370 -0.65 24.59 -12.51
N LEU A 371 0.53 23.97 -12.59
CA LEU A 371 0.69 22.60 -13.13
C LEU A 371 -0.11 21.53 -12.38
N ALA A 372 -0.19 21.61 -11.04
CA ALA A 372 -0.98 20.67 -10.25
C ALA A 372 -2.47 20.89 -10.47
N LEU A 373 -2.91 22.15 -10.60
CA LEU A 373 -4.30 22.49 -10.92
C LEU A 373 -4.71 22.02 -12.31
N ALA A 374 -3.85 22.20 -13.32
CA ALA A 374 -4.10 21.74 -14.69
C ALA A 374 -4.25 20.21 -14.74
N ALA A 375 -3.35 19.48 -14.08
CA ALA A 375 -3.45 18.02 -13.97
C ALA A 375 -4.71 17.57 -13.22
N ALA A 376 -5.04 18.22 -12.10
CA ALA A 376 -6.22 17.92 -11.30
C ALA A 376 -7.53 18.17 -12.07
N LYS A 377 -7.62 19.32 -12.76
CA LYS A 377 -8.77 19.65 -13.62
C LYS A 377 -8.94 18.60 -14.71
N ALA A 378 -7.88 18.27 -15.45
CA ALA A 378 -7.93 17.27 -16.50
C ALA A 378 -8.36 15.88 -15.98
N ALA A 379 -7.85 15.46 -14.82
CA ALA A 379 -8.26 14.23 -14.14
C ALA A 379 -9.75 14.21 -13.78
N LEU A 380 -10.25 15.30 -13.18
CA LEU A 380 -11.63 15.42 -12.74
C LEU A 380 -12.61 15.51 -13.92
N GLU A 381 -12.27 16.27 -14.98
CA GLU A 381 -13.07 16.36 -16.20
C GLU A 381 -13.15 15.02 -16.94
N HIS A 382 -12.02 14.31 -17.07
CA HIS A 382 -11.99 12.98 -17.66
C HIS A 382 -12.86 12.00 -16.87
N MET A 383 -12.75 12.01 -15.54
CA MET A 383 -13.57 11.17 -14.67
C MET A 383 -15.06 11.51 -14.79
N LYS A 384 -15.40 12.79 -14.89
CA LYS A 384 -16.78 13.26 -15.04
C LYS A 384 -17.38 12.78 -16.36
N ALA A 385 -16.61 12.88 -17.44
CA ALA A 385 -17.03 12.44 -18.76
C ALA A 385 -17.20 10.91 -18.85
N ALA A 386 -16.31 10.13 -18.23
CA ALA A 386 -16.38 8.67 -18.23
C ALA A 386 -17.48 8.11 -17.30
N GLY A 387 -17.82 8.85 -16.24
CA GLY A 387 -18.79 8.43 -15.24
C GLY A 387 -18.33 7.24 -14.37
N PRO A 388 -19.21 6.71 -13.50
CA PRO A 388 -18.84 5.70 -12.52
C PRO A 388 -18.39 4.35 -13.10
N GLU A 389 -18.62 4.10 -14.39
CA GLU A 389 -18.15 2.87 -15.06
C GLU A 389 -16.63 2.78 -15.09
N LEU A 390 -15.94 3.92 -15.09
CA LEU A 390 -14.49 3.98 -15.02
C LEU A 390 -13.98 3.25 -13.77
N GLN A 391 -14.53 3.53 -12.58
CA GLN A 391 -14.12 2.86 -11.34
C GLN A 391 -14.59 1.40 -11.28
N ARG A 392 -15.79 1.10 -11.78
CA ARG A 392 -16.32 -0.28 -11.81
C ARG A 392 -15.45 -1.21 -12.65
N SER A 393 -15.07 -0.79 -13.86
CA SER A 393 -14.23 -1.58 -14.77
C SER A 393 -12.84 -1.89 -14.20
N VAL A 394 -12.27 -0.98 -13.39
CA VAL A 394 -10.97 -1.20 -12.74
C VAL A 394 -11.14 -2.08 -11.49
N SER A 395 -12.24 -1.94 -10.75
CA SER A 395 -12.54 -2.77 -9.58
C SER A 395 -12.76 -4.24 -9.97
N ALA A 396 -13.43 -4.51 -11.08
CA ALA A 396 -13.64 -5.87 -11.59
C ALA A 396 -12.33 -6.64 -11.84
N LYS A 397 -11.23 -5.95 -12.16
CA LYS A 397 -9.90 -6.57 -12.30
C LYS A 397 -9.35 -7.05 -10.95
N ALA A 398 -9.59 -6.30 -9.88
CA ALA A 398 -9.19 -6.71 -8.53
C ALA A 398 -9.98 -7.94 -8.08
N ASP A 399 -11.29 -7.98 -8.37
CA ASP A 399 -12.14 -9.14 -8.06
C ASP A 399 -11.66 -10.40 -8.79
N LYS A 400 -11.34 -10.27 -10.09
CA LYS A 400 -10.82 -11.38 -10.91
C LYS A 400 -9.43 -11.83 -10.46
N LEU A 401 -8.53 -10.91 -10.13
CA LEU A 401 -7.22 -11.23 -9.55
C LEU A 401 -7.38 -12.02 -8.26
N ALA A 402 -8.19 -11.51 -7.33
CA ALA A 402 -8.34 -12.09 -6.01
C ALA A 402 -8.99 -13.47 -6.06
N SER A 403 -10.08 -13.63 -6.81
CA SER A 403 -10.74 -14.93 -7.00
C SER A 403 -9.80 -15.97 -7.61
N THR A 404 -9.10 -15.62 -8.70
CA THR A 404 -8.19 -16.54 -9.39
C THR A 404 -7.01 -16.95 -8.53
N LEU A 405 -6.32 -16.00 -7.91
CA LEU A 405 -5.16 -16.29 -7.08
C LEU A 405 -5.51 -16.99 -5.78
N ASN A 406 -6.63 -16.63 -5.13
CA ASN A 406 -7.05 -17.33 -3.92
C ASN A 406 -7.42 -18.80 -4.20
N ALA A 407 -8.10 -19.08 -5.31
CA ALA A 407 -8.38 -20.47 -5.72
C ALA A 407 -7.10 -21.26 -5.97
N PHE A 408 -6.11 -20.65 -6.66
CA PHE A 408 -4.80 -21.26 -6.86
C PHE A 408 -4.06 -21.49 -5.52
N PHE A 409 -4.06 -20.51 -4.61
CA PHE A 409 -3.42 -20.67 -3.30
C PHE A 409 -4.03 -21.82 -2.50
N ASP A 410 -5.35 -22.01 -2.59
CA ASP A 410 -6.04 -23.15 -1.97
C ASP A 410 -5.64 -24.48 -2.63
N GLU A 411 -5.57 -24.54 -3.96
CA GLU A 411 -5.14 -25.74 -4.71
C GLU A 411 -3.73 -26.20 -4.31
N VAL A 412 -2.78 -25.26 -4.23
CA VAL A 412 -1.36 -25.56 -3.94
C VAL A 412 -1.01 -25.52 -2.46
N GLY A 413 -1.99 -25.30 -1.58
CA GLY A 413 -1.78 -25.20 -0.13
C GLY A 413 -0.87 -24.04 0.29
N ALA A 414 -0.84 -22.95 -0.47
CA ALA A 414 -0.08 -21.76 -0.13
C ALA A 414 -0.83 -20.92 0.92
N PRO A 415 -0.19 -20.53 2.05
CA PRO A 415 -0.77 -19.72 3.11
C PRO A 415 -0.79 -18.23 2.73
N LEU A 416 -1.42 -17.94 1.59
CA LEU A 416 -1.54 -16.61 1.02
C LEU A 416 -3.00 -16.30 0.73
N ARG A 417 -3.34 -15.02 0.82
CA ARG A 417 -4.63 -14.46 0.38
C ARG A 417 -4.45 -13.12 -0.28
N ILE A 418 -5.17 -12.87 -1.36
CA ILE A 418 -5.40 -11.53 -1.89
C ILE A 418 -6.72 -11.02 -1.30
N LYS A 419 -6.68 -9.83 -0.70
CA LYS A 419 -7.85 -9.09 -0.22
C LYS A 419 -7.91 -7.74 -0.93
N HIS A 420 -9.11 -7.22 -1.19
CA HIS A 420 -9.29 -6.01 -1.99
C HIS A 420 -10.53 -5.21 -1.57
N PHE A 421 -10.54 -3.93 -1.97
CA PHE A 421 -11.68 -3.02 -1.92
C PHE A 421 -11.58 -2.07 -3.10
N GLY A 422 -12.61 -2.08 -3.97
CA GLY A 422 -12.54 -1.50 -5.30
C GLY A 422 -11.29 -1.96 -6.04
N SER A 423 -10.50 -1.02 -6.55
CA SER A 423 -9.25 -1.33 -7.29
C SER A 423 -8.00 -1.51 -6.43
N LEU A 424 -8.08 -1.25 -5.11
CA LEU A 424 -6.99 -1.53 -4.18
C LEU A 424 -7.01 -3.01 -3.81
N TRP A 425 -5.85 -3.66 -3.88
CA TRP A 425 -5.67 -5.05 -3.44
C TRP A 425 -4.35 -5.22 -2.68
N LYS A 426 -4.24 -6.25 -1.86
CA LYS A 426 -3.03 -6.54 -1.09
C LYS A 426 -2.89 -8.03 -0.82
N THR A 427 -1.65 -8.50 -0.88
CA THR A 427 -1.27 -9.86 -0.47
C THR A 427 -1.15 -9.94 1.06
N PHE A 428 -1.72 -10.99 1.64
CA PHE A 428 -1.66 -11.34 3.04
C PHE A 428 -1.07 -12.72 3.20
N VAL A 429 -0.16 -12.85 4.16
CA VAL A 429 0.35 -14.13 4.61
C VAL A 429 -0.52 -14.60 5.77
N THR A 430 -1.03 -15.84 5.71
CA THR A 430 -1.97 -16.40 6.71
C THR A 430 -1.30 -17.31 7.74
N ALA A 431 0.00 -17.55 7.61
CA ALA A 431 0.84 -18.29 8.54
C ALA A 431 2.14 -17.53 8.82
N ASP A 432 2.87 -17.90 9.87
CA ASP A 432 4.23 -17.39 10.08
C ASP A 432 5.17 -18.05 9.08
N ILE A 433 5.75 -17.26 8.19
CA ILE A 433 6.62 -17.74 7.10
C ILE A 433 7.93 -16.97 7.15
N SER A 434 9.01 -17.68 7.45
CA SER A 434 10.36 -17.16 7.29
C SER A 434 10.61 -16.82 5.82
N HIS A 435 11.09 -15.60 5.57
CA HIS A 435 11.46 -15.11 4.24
C HIS A 435 10.31 -15.02 3.22
N GLY A 436 9.05 -14.88 3.67
CA GLY A 436 7.90 -14.64 2.77
C GLY A 436 8.04 -13.36 1.93
N ASP A 437 8.92 -12.43 2.32
CA ASP A 437 9.30 -11.22 1.58
C ASP A 437 10.01 -11.53 0.24
N LEU A 438 10.59 -12.73 0.07
CA LEU A 438 11.19 -13.18 -1.20
C LEU A 438 10.19 -13.21 -2.36
N LEU A 439 8.90 -13.46 -2.09
CA LEU A 439 7.85 -13.45 -3.11
C LEU A 439 7.85 -12.13 -3.90
N PHE A 440 7.99 -10.99 -3.21
CA PHE A 440 7.98 -9.67 -3.84
C PHE A 440 9.27 -9.38 -4.62
N CYS A 441 10.40 -9.99 -4.22
CA CYS A 441 11.63 -9.93 -5.00
C CYS A 441 11.50 -10.76 -6.29
N LEU A 442 10.91 -11.95 -6.22
CA LEU A 442 10.67 -12.82 -7.38
C LEU A 442 9.66 -12.19 -8.37
N LEU A 443 8.60 -11.58 -7.87
CA LEU A 443 7.66 -10.84 -8.71
C LEU A 443 8.37 -9.72 -9.47
N ARG A 444 9.28 -8.98 -8.81
CA ARG A 444 10.13 -7.98 -9.49
C ARG A 444 11.05 -8.62 -10.52
N ASP A 445 11.65 -9.76 -10.20
CA ASP A 445 12.45 -10.51 -11.17
C ASP A 445 11.67 -10.90 -12.41
N LYS A 446 10.41 -11.32 -12.24
CA LYS A 446 9.47 -11.64 -13.33
C LYS A 446 8.83 -10.40 -13.99
N GLY A 447 9.32 -9.19 -13.66
CA GLY A 447 8.90 -7.94 -14.29
C GLY A 447 7.57 -7.38 -13.77
N ILE A 448 7.24 -7.65 -12.51
CA ILE A 448 6.14 -7.00 -11.79
C ILE A 448 6.71 -6.04 -10.75
N HIS A 449 6.49 -4.74 -10.90
CA HIS A 449 6.91 -3.78 -9.89
C HIS A 449 5.92 -3.80 -8.70
N ILE A 450 6.36 -4.38 -7.59
CA ILE A 450 5.57 -4.59 -6.37
C ILE A 450 6.46 -4.57 -5.13
N TRP A 451 5.91 -4.17 -3.97
CA TRP A 451 6.62 -4.10 -2.70
C TRP A 451 5.90 -4.89 -1.60
N ASP A 452 6.68 -5.56 -0.74
CA ASP A 452 6.16 -6.25 0.43
C ASP A 452 5.51 -5.27 1.40
N GLY A 453 4.36 -5.66 1.94
CA GLY A 453 3.68 -4.89 2.96
C GLY A 453 3.24 -3.53 2.45
N PHE A 454 2.91 -3.36 1.17
CA PHE A 454 2.18 -2.21 0.64
C PHE A 454 0.96 -2.67 -0.15
N PRO A 455 -0.15 -1.90 -0.13
CA PRO A 455 -1.24 -2.14 -1.05
C PRO A 455 -0.81 -1.88 -2.50
N CYS A 456 -1.42 -2.62 -3.40
CA CYS A 456 -1.30 -2.53 -4.84
C CYS A 456 -2.64 -2.07 -5.43
N PHE A 457 -2.62 -1.67 -6.70
CA PHE A 457 -3.75 -1.01 -7.32
C PHE A 457 -3.86 -1.43 -8.78
N PHE A 458 -5.08 -1.55 -9.29
CA PHE A 458 -5.33 -1.49 -10.73
C PHE A 458 -5.59 -0.04 -11.17
N THR A 459 -5.34 0.21 -12.46
CA THR A 459 -5.57 1.51 -13.12
C THR A 459 -6.37 1.30 -14.40
N THR A 460 -6.89 2.37 -14.99
CA THR A 460 -7.61 2.27 -16.29
C THR A 460 -6.71 1.82 -17.43
N ALA A 461 -5.39 1.96 -17.29
CA ALA A 461 -4.42 1.54 -18.30
C ALA A 461 -4.06 0.03 -18.25
N HIS A 462 -4.49 -0.70 -17.21
CA HIS A 462 -4.28 -2.14 -17.15
C HIS A 462 -5.23 -2.86 -18.09
N SER A 463 -4.68 -3.64 -19.01
CA SER A 463 -5.42 -4.53 -19.91
C SER A 463 -5.73 -5.89 -19.27
N GLU A 464 -6.57 -6.70 -19.91
CA GLU A 464 -6.75 -8.10 -19.52
C GLU A 464 -5.46 -8.93 -19.66
N ALA A 465 -4.61 -8.58 -20.63
CA ALA A 465 -3.31 -9.22 -20.81
C ALA A 465 -2.36 -8.89 -19.63
N ASP A 466 -2.39 -7.64 -19.14
CA ASP A 466 -1.62 -7.25 -17.95
C ASP A 466 -2.10 -8.02 -16.70
N LEU A 467 -3.41 -8.14 -16.52
CA LEU A 467 -3.99 -8.94 -15.44
C LEU A 467 -3.52 -10.40 -15.51
N GLN A 468 -3.57 -11.01 -16.70
CA GLN A 468 -3.13 -12.39 -16.87
C GLN A 468 -1.63 -12.55 -16.59
N ARG A 469 -0.80 -11.60 -17.06
CA ARG A 469 0.65 -11.59 -16.77
C ARG A 469 0.92 -11.51 -15.27
N LEU A 470 0.16 -10.68 -14.54
CA LEU A 470 0.27 -10.59 -13.09
C LEU A 470 -0.10 -11.91 -12.40
N ILE A 471 -1.22 -12.52 -12.79
CA ILE A 471 -1.67 -13.82 -12.25
C ILE A 471 -0.60 -14.89 -12.46
N THR A 472 -0.11 -15.04 -13.69
CA THR A 472 0.93 -16.02 -14.02
C THR A 472 2.22 -15.77 -13.23
N ALA A 473 2.66 -14.52 -13.10
CA ALA A 473 3.86 -14.20 -12.31
C ALA A 473 3.71 -14.58 -10.83
N PHE A 474 2.52 -14.42 -10.25
CA PHE A 474 2.23 -14.89 -8.90
C PHE A 474 2.26 -16.42 -8.81
N GLN A 475 1.57 -17.11 -9.71
CA GLN A 475 1.53 -18.57 -9.74
C GLN A 475 2.94 -19.16 -9.84
N ASP A 476 3.74 -18.69 -10.81
CA ASP A 476 5.11 -19.13 -11.01
C ASP A 476 5.99 -18.83 -9.79
N SER A 477 5.85 -17.66 -9.17
CA SER A 477 6.68 -17.28 -8.01
C SER A 477 6.33 -18.10 -6.77
N VAL A 478 5.04 -18.41 -6.57
CA VAL A 478 4.61 -19.27 -5.46
C VAL A 478 5.11 -20.69 -5.66
N THR A 479 4.94 -21.25 -6.86
CA THR A 479 5.47 -22.58 -7.18
C THR A 479 6.98 -22.64 -7.01
N GLU A 480 7.72 -21.64 -7.51
CA GLU A 480 9.19 -21.57 -7.39
C GLU A 480 9.64 -21.51 -5.91
N LEU A 481 8.91 -20.79 -5.05
CA LEU A 481 9.20 -20.75 -3.60
C LEU A 481 8.80 -22.03 -2.87
N GLN A 482 7.71 -22.69 -3.27
CA GLN A 482 7.32 -23.99 -2.72
C GLN A 482 8.34 -25.06 -3.09
N ASP A 483 8.77 -25.07 -4.35
CA ASP A 483 9.87 -25.91 -4.81
C ASP A 483 11.13 -25.57 -4.01
N ALA A 484 11.55 -24.32 -3.89
CA ALA A 484 12.74 -23.99 -3.10
C ALA A 484 12.61 -24.28 -1.59
N GLY A 485 11.41 -24.60 -1.09
CA GLY A 485 11.14 -24.89 0.32
C GLY A 485 11.00 -23.64 1.19
N PHE A 486 10.76 -22.46 0.60
CA PHE A 486 10.48 -21.20 1.30
C PHE A 486 9.00 -20.98 1.60
N LEU A 487 8.11 -21.61 0.83
CA LEU A 487 6.68 -21.65 1.12
C LEU A 487 6.23 -23.09 1.37
N PRO A 488 5.33 -23.32 2.33
CA PRO A 488 4.66 -24.61 2.42
C PRO A 488 3.77 -24.79 1.20
N GLY A 489 3.59 -26.04 0.79
CA GLY A 489 2.67 -26.41 -0.27
C GLY A 489 2.17 -27.82 -0.07
N THR A 490 0.98 -28.09 -0.57
CA THR A 490 0.67 -29.45 -0.96
C THR A 490 1.64 -29.73 -2.09
N ALA A 491 2.65 -30.56 -1.84
CA ALA A 491 3.42 -31.09 -2.95
C ALA A 491 2.36 -31.55 -3.95
N ARG A 492 2.33 -30.97 -5.17
CA ARG A 492 1.95 -31.80 -6.30
C ARG A 492 2.82 -33.00 -6.06
N GLN A 493 2.22 -34.12 -5.68
CA GLN A 493 2.88 -35.38 -5.85
C GLN A 493 3.16 -35.35 -7.35
N THR A 494 4.35 -34.88 -7.71
CA THR A 494 5.07 -35.44 -8.81
C THR A 494 5.03 -36.90 -8.44
N GLN A 495 4.03 -37.61 -8.96
CA GLN A 495 4.23 -38.98 -9.31
C GLN A 495 5.58 -38.92 -10.00
N ALA A 496 6.62 -39.41 -9.31
CA ALA A 496 7.75 -39.96 -10.02
C ALA A 496 7.09 -40.76 -11.15
N PRO A 497 7.42 -40.52 -12.42
CA PRO A 497 6.80 -41.25 -13.51
C PRO A 497 6.77 -42.71 -13.06
N ALA A 498 5.57 -43.29 -12.99
CA ALA A 498 5.40 -44.65 -12.49
C ALA A 498 6.49 -45.48 -13.17
N PRO A 499 7.33 -46.24 -12.41
CA PRO A 499 8.47 -46.92 -12.98
C PRO A 499 7.96 -47.63 -14.23
N VAL A 500 8.53 -47.27 -15.39
CA VAL A 500 8.09 -47.79 -16.68
C VAL A 500 8.13 -49.30 -16.49
N ALA A 501 6.96 -49.95 -16.53
CA ALA A 501 6.90 -51.38 -16.32
C ALA A 501 7.82 -52.01 -17.36
N PHE A 502 8.81 -52.78 -16.89
CA PHE A 502 9.79 -53.40 -17.75
C PHE A 502 9.07 -54.29 -18.77
N ASP A 503 8.98 -53.84 -20.02
CA ASP A 503 8.39 -54.61 -21.12
C ASP A 503 9.46 -55.52 -21.73
N SER A 504 9.31 -56.83 -21.53
CA SER A 504 10.22 -57.84 -22.08
C SER A 504 10.06 -58.07 -23.58
N ASN A 505 8.97 -57.58 -24.18
CA ASN A 505 8.63 -57.82 -25.59
C ASN A 505 9.06 -56.66 -26.49
N GLN A 506 9.43 -55.51 -25.92
CA GLN A 506 9.81 -54.33 -26.69
C GLN A 506 11.19 -53.79 -26.24
N PRO A 507 12.26 -54.03 -27.02
CA PRO A 507 13.58 -53.50 -26.67
C PRO A 507 13.60 -51.97 -26.80
N PRO A 508 14.14 -51.23 -25.81
CA PRO A 508 14.15 -49.77 -25.80
C PRO A 508 15.11 -49.15 -26.83
N VAL A 509 16.06 -49.92 -27.36
CA VAL A 509 16.96 -49.52 -28.47
C VAL A 509 17.21 -50.72 -29.41
N PRO A 510 17.39 -50.48 -30.72
CA PRO A 510 17.74 -51.53 -31.68
C PRO A 510 19.02 -52.28 -31.28
N GLY A 511 18.98 -53.61 -31.28
CA GLY A 511 20.12 -54.46 -30.91
C GLY A 511 20.28 -54.72 -29.41
N ALA A 512 19.40 -54.18 -28.56
CA ALA A 512 19.33 -54.58 -27.16
C ALA A 512 18.85 -56.04 -27.03
N ARG A 513 19.46 -56.79 -26.12
CA ARG A 513 19.11 -58.18 -25.80
C ARG A 513 18.57 -58.28 -24.39
N LEU A 514 17.54 -59.11 -24.22
CA LEU A 514 16.96 -59.39 -22.92
C LEU A 514 17.88 -60.34 -22.13
N GLY A 515 18.24 -59.96 -20.91
CA GLY A 515 19.06 -60.76 -20.00
C GLY A 515 18.61 -60.60 -18.56
N ARG A 516 19.39 -61.14 -17.62
CA ARG A 516 19.19 -60.94 -16.18
C ARG A 516 20.37 -60.19 -15.58
N ASP A 517 20.10 -59.24 -14.69
CA ASP A 517 21.14 -58.56 -13.93
C ASP A 517 21.69 -59.45 -12.79
N PRO A 518 22.76 -59.04 -12.09
CA PRO A 518 23.33 -59.82 -10.98
C PRO A 518 22.36 -60.11 -9.83
N GLN A 519 21.23 -59.39 -9.77
CA GLN A 519 20.16 -59.58 -8.79
C GLN A 519 19.04 -60.49 -9.32
N GLY A 520 19.17 -61.01 -10.55
CA GLY A 520 18.23 -61.95 -11.17
C GLY A 520 17.04 -61.29 -11.87
N ASN A 521 16.98 -59.95 -11.93
CA ASN A 521 15.88 -59.21 -12.55
C ASN A 521 16.09 -59.10 -14.06
N PRO A 522 15.01 -59.19 -14.87
CA PRO A 522 15.12 -59.01 -16.31
C PRO A 522 15.55 -57.57 -16.62
N ALA A 523 16.52 -57.43 -17.52
CA ALA A 523 17.08 -56.14 -17.92
C ALA A 523 17.51 -56.17 -19.40
N TRP A 524 17.54 -55.00 -20.03
CA TRP A 524 18.02 -54.85 -21.40
C TRP A 524 19.54 -54.60 -21.41
N PHE A 525 20.25 -55.27 -22.30
CA PHE A 525 21.70 -55.16 -22.44
C PHE A 525 22.10 -54.82 -23.87
N VAL A 526 23.10 -53.94 -24.03
CA VAL A 526 23.67 -53.54 -25.32
C VAL A 526 25.15 -53.94 -25.41
N PRO A 527 25.71 -54.15 -26.60
CA PRO A 527 27.13 -54.46 -26.75
C PRO A 527 28.02 -53.42 -26.07
N HIS A 528 29.06 -53.88 -25.38
CA HIS A 528 30.01 -53.02 -24.71
C HIS A 528 30.79 -52.21 -25.77
N PRO A 529 30.83 -50.87 -25.69
CA PRO A 529 31.34 -50.01 -26.76
C PRO A 529 32.81 -50.26 -27.12
N THR A 530 33.59 -50.78 -26.18
CA THR A 530 35.05 -50.99 -26.33
C THR A 530 35.53 -52.43 -26.11
N VAL A 531 34.64 -53.38 -25.79
CA VAL A 531 35.04 -54.77 -25.48
C VAL A 531 34.21 -55.75 -26.33
N PRO A 532 34.79 -56.30 -27.41
CA PRO A 532 34.09 -57.22 -28.30
C PRO A 532 33.53 -58.43 -27.55
N GLY A 533 32.25 -58.75 -27.78
CA GLY A 533 31.57 -59.91 -27.18
C GLY A 533 31.01 -59.70 -25.76
N LYS A 534 31.27 -58.56 -25.10
CA LYS A 534 30.64 -58.23 -23.82
C LYS A 534 29.43 -57.32 -24.00
N PHE A 535 28.51 -57.36 -23.04
CA PHE A 535 27.29 -56.56 -23.02
C PHE A 535 27.20 -55.80 -21.69
N VAL A 536 26.62 -54.60 -21.72
CA VAL A 536 26.40 -53.74 -20.54
C VAL A 536 24.91 -53.49 -20.33
N LYS A 537 24.49 -53.45 -19.06
CA LYS A 537 23.09 -53.16 -18.70
C LYS A 537 22.75 -51.73 -19.12
N LEU A 538 21.66 -51.58 -19.86
CA LEU A 538 21.09 -50.28 -20.17
C LEU A 538 20.54 -49.70 -18.86
N SER A 539 21.16 -48.65 -18.33
CA SER A 539 20.66 -47.96 -17.13
C SER A 539 19.59 -46.95 -17.54
N GLU A 540 18.48 -46.91 -16.80
CA GLU A 540 17.44 -45.88 -16.97
C GLU A 540 18.00 -44.54 -16.48
N THR A 541 18.68 -43.83 -17.37
CA THR A 541 19.02 -42.41 -17.18
C THR A 541 19.09 -41.75 -18.54
N ARG A 542 17.98 -41.12 -18.93
CA ARG A 542 17.93 -40.01 -19.87
C ARG A 542 17.35 -38.81 -19.14
#